data_AF-A0A2D6TN97-F1
#
_entry.id   AF-A0A2D6TN97-F1
#
_cell.length_a   1.000
_cell.length_b   1.000
_cell.length_c   1.000
_cell.angle_alpha   90.00
_cell.angle_beta   90.00
_cell.angle_gamma   90.00
#
_symmetry.space_group_name_H-M   'P 1'
#
loop_
_entity.id
_entity.type
_entity.pdbx_description
1 polymer ?
#
loop_
_entity_poly.entity_id
_entity_poly.type
_entity_poly.pdbx_seq_one_letter_code
_entity_poly.pdbx_strand_id
1 'polypeptide(L)'
;MIIKICEFCGNKIEAKSKSRQFCNRSCRGKYDRKIPERRKIIEEYQKEYLNRPEIKKRQKKWQRQYNHRPEIKEKRRILAITKYRERKIKYWKEYWKRPEARLKILERERIKRKTDKRYVIADRLRKSLRHALDKYSKTGKIMNSRKYGINWKIVIEKLEPFPKNIKNFEIDYILPLRSFNLTKIKEVRKVFDPSNLQWLTIEENRKKGGKILT
;
A
#
# COMPACT_ATOMS: atom_id res chain seq x y z
N MET A 1 46.48 -37.51 30.11
CA MET A 1 45.61 -38.15 29.08
C MET A 1 44.35 -38.64 29.76
N ILE A 2 43.18 -38.54 29.11
CA ILE A 2 41.92 -39.06 29.66
C ILE A 2 41.60 -40.38 28.97
N ILE A 3 41.49 -41.45 29.73
CA ILE A 3 41.05 -42.76 29.24
C ILE A 3 39.52 -42.81 29.34
N LYS A 4 38.85 -42.96 28.19
CA LYS A 4 37.40 -43.16 28.13
C LYS A 4 37.08 -44.49 27.51
N ILE A 5 35.92 -45.05 27.82
CA ILE A 5 35.42 -46.26 27.17
C ILE A 5 34.43 -45.83 26.09
N CYS A 6 34.57 -46.35 24.87
CA CYS A 6 33.59 -46.09 23.83
C CYS A 6 32.30 -46.87 24.10
N GLU A 7 31.18 -46.15 24.15
CA GLU A 7 29.84 -46.71 24.41
C GLU A 7 29.40 -47.79 23.39
N PHE A 8 30.00 -47.81 22.20
CA PHE A 8 29.62 -48.73 21.11
C PHE A 8 30.56 -49.93 20.91
N CYS A 9 31.83 -49.81 21.31
CA CYS A 9 32.86 -50.80 21.04
C CYS A 9 33.57 -51.30 22.30
N GLY A 10 33.37 -50.67 23.47
CA GLY A 10 34.07 -51.02 24.71
C GLY A 10 35.57 -50.68 24.74
N ASN A 11 36.15 -50.26 23.61
CA ASN A 11 37.57 -49.95 23.54
C ASN A 11 37.93 -48.68 24.32
N LYS A 12 39.13 -48.70 24.92
CA LYS A 12 39.74 -47.54 25.55
C LYS A 12 40.07 -46.49 24.47
N ILE A 13 39.63 -45.26 24.70
CA ILE A 13 39.91 -44.08 23.91
C ILE A 13 40.91 -43.25 24.71
N GLU A 14 42.14 -43.20 24.25
CA GLU A 14 43.13 -42.25 24.74
C GLU A 14 42.92 -40.92 24.01
N ALA A 15 42.30 -39.96 24.70
CA ALA A 15 41.97 -38.67 24.13
C ALA A 15 42.67 -37.52 24.84
N LYS A 16 43.16 -36.54 24.05
CA LYS A 16 43.66 -35.25 24.54
C LYS A 16 42.52 -34.31 24.99
N SER A 17 41.30 -34.50 24.47
CA SER A 17 40.13 -33.66 24.78
C SER A 17 38.99 -34.45 25.42
N LYS A 18 38.28 -33.80 26.35
CA LYS A 18 37.04 -34.33 26.97
C LYS A 18 35.92 -34.56 25.93
N SER A 19 35.96 -33.92 24.77
CA SER A 19 34.90 -34.02 23.74
C SER A 19 34.97 -35.27 22.85
N ARG A 20 36.08 -36.03 22.86
CA ARG A 20 36.20 -37.24 22.04
C ARG A 20 35.38 -38.38 22.64
N GLN A 21 34.34 -38.81 21.93
CA GLN A 21 33.36 -39.81 22.39
C GLN A 21 33.49 -41.17 21.68
N PHE A 22 34.15 -41.25 20.52
CA PHE A 22 34.16 -42.44 19.67
C PHE A 22 35.59 -42.98 19.42
N CYS A 23 35.73 -44.31 19.43
CA CYS A 23 36.99 -45.00 19.18
C CYS A 23 37.43 -44.89 17.69
N ASN A 24 36.48 -44.93 16.75
CA ASN A 24 36.73 -44.85 15.31
C ASN A 24 35.51 -44.32 14.52
N ARG A 25 35.68 -44.13 13.20
CA ARG A 25 34.62 -43.65 12.28
C ARG A 25 33.42 -44.60 12.20
N SER A 26 33.64 -45.91 12.36
CA SER A 26 32.57 -46.93 12.39
C SER A 26 31.64 -46.73 13.60
N CYS A 27 32.19 -46.49 14.79
CA CYS A 27 31.41 -46.25 16.01
C CYS A 27 30.67 -44.91 15.96
N ARG A 28 31.28 -43.88 15.35
CA ARG A 28 30.57 -42.63 15.05
C ARG A 28 29.40 -42.87 14.08
N GLY A 29 29.60 -43.67 13.03
CA GLY A 29 28.54 -44.06 12.10
C GLY A 29 27.38 -44.82 12.77
N LYS A 30 27.66 -45.68 13.76
CA LYS A 30 26.62 -46.35 14.57
C LYS A 30 25.82 -45.36 15.41
N TYR A 31 26.47 -44.35 16.00
CA TYR A 31 25.78 -43.25 16.70
C TYR A 31 24.93 -42.42 15.73
N ASP A 32 25.49 -42.05 14.57
CA ASP A 32 24.82 -41.22 13.58
C ASP A 32 23.53 -41.87 13.03
N ARG A 33 23.54 -43.20 12.85
CA ARG A 33 22.35 -43.98 12.46
C ARG A 33 21.20 -43.91 13.48
N LYS A 34 21.49 -43.70 14.76
CA LYS A 34 20.49 -43.53 15.82
C LYS A 34 20.00 -42.08 15.98
N ILE A 35 20.62 -41.10 15.29
CA ILE A 35 20.22 -39.69 15.38
C ILE A 35 18.76 -39.46 14.96
N PRO A 36 18.25 -40.02 13.84
CA PRO A 36 16.86 -39.80 13.44
C PRO A 36 15.85 -40.29 14.49
N GLU A 37 16.11 -41.45 15.06
CA GLU A 37 15.27 -42.04 16.13
C GLU A 37 15.32 -41.18 17.39
N ARG A 38 16.51 -40.74 17.83
CA ARG A 38 16.66 -39.81 18.95
C ARG A 38 15.95 -38.47 18.71
N ARG A 39 16.00 -37.94 17.48
CA ARG A 39 15.26 -36.72 17.11
C ARG A 39 13.76 -36.92 17.25
N LYS A 40 13.23 -38.05 16.76
CA LYS A 40 11.80 -38.38 16.92
C LYS A 40 11.39 -38.44 18.39
N ILE A 41 12.17 -39.12 19.23
CA ILE A 41 11.91 -39.19 20.68
C ILE A 41 11.92 -37.80 21.31
N ILE A 42 12.89 -36.94 20.95
CA ILE A 42 12.96 -35.56 21.45
C ILE A 42 11.75 -34.74 20.97
N GLU A 43 11.34 -34.87 19.72
CA GLU A 43 10.17 -34.18 19.17
C GLU A 43 8.86 -34.63 19.84
N GLU A 44 8.70 -35.93 20.08
CA GLU A 44 7.55 -36.49 20.80
C GLU A 44 7.50 -35.99 22.24
N TYR A 45 8.62 -36.06 22.95
CA TYR A 45 8.75 -35.51 24.30
C TYR A 45 8.46 -34.01 24.33
N GLN A 46 8.96 -33.24 23.37
CA GLN A 46 8.66 -31.81 23.26
C GLN A 46 7.18 -31.55 23.01
N LYS A 47 6.53 -32.32 22.13
CA LYS A 47 5.08 -32.22 21.87
C LYS A 47 4.30 -32.52 23.14
N GLU A 48 4.63 -33.59 23.85
CA GLU A 48 4.00 -33.96 25.11
C GLU A 48 4.18 -32.86 26.16
N TYR A 49 5.41 -32.39 26.37
CA TYR A 49 5.75 -31.33 27.31
C TYR A 49 4.99 -30.02 27.01
N LEU A 50 4.97 -29.58 25.75
CA LEU A 50 4.22 -28.40 25.31
C LEU A 50 2.70 -28.61 25.45
N ASN A 51 2.23 -29.85 25.40
CA ASN A 51 0.83 -30.18 25.56
C ASN A 51 0.33 -30.14 27.01
N ARG A 52 1.23 -30.21 27.99
CA ARG A 52 0.89 -30.16 29.42
C ARG A 52 0.12 -28.86 29.75
N PRO A 53 -1.01 -28.94 30.47
CA PRO A 53 -1.87 -27.79 30.76
C PRO A 53 -1.14 -26.63 31.44
N GLU A 54 -0.23 -26.94 32.37
CA GLU A 54 0.59 -25.95 33.10
C GLU A 54 1.49 -25.15 32.16
N ILE A 55 2.14 -25.85 31.22
CA ILE A 55 3.04 -25.24 30.23
C ILE A 55 2.26 -24.33 29.30
N LYS A 56 1.09 -24.78 28.82
CA LYS A 56 0.19 -23.94 28.00
C LYS A 56 -0.26 -22.68 28.76
N LYS A 57 -0.66 -22.82 30.03
CA LYS A 57 -1.06 -21.69 30.87
C LYS A 57 0.09 -20.69 31.03
N ARG A 58 1.29 -21.16 31.34
CA ARG A 58 2.50 -20.34 31.47
C ARG A 58 2.85 -19.62 30.18
N GLN A 59 2.82 -20.31 29.04
CA GLN A 59 3.08 -19.71 27.73
C GLN A 59 2.04 -18.63 27.39
N LYS A 60 0.75 -18.88 27.60
CA LYS A 60 -0.30 -17.86 27.38
C LYS A 60 -0.07 -16.62 28.25
N LYS A 61 0.28 -16.79 29.54
CA LYS A 61 0.59 -15.68 30.45
C LYS A 61 1.79 -14.87 29.95
N TRP A 62 2.88 -15.54 29.60
CA TRP A 62 4.07 -14.90 29.05
C TRP A 62 3.77 -14.17 27.74
N GLN A 63 3.01 -14.80 26.83
CA GLN A 63 2.67 -14.21 25.54
C GLN A 63 1.78 -12.98 25.69
N ARG A 64 0.83 -12.98 26.63
CA ARG A 64 0.06 -11.79 27.00
C ARG A 64 0.99 -10.68 27.47
N GLN A 65 1.83 -10.94 28.47
CA GLN A 65 2.78 -9.95 29.00
C GLN A 65 3.70 -9.39 27.91
N TYR A 66 4.26 -10.26 27.07
CA TYR A 66 5.11 -9.89 25.94
C TYR A 66 4.38 -9.00 24.92
N ASN A 67 3.15 -9.35 24.54
CA ASN A 67 2.33 -8.57 23.62
C ASN A 67 1.89 -7.21 24.20
N HIS A 68 1.81 -7.10 25.53
CA HIS A 68 1.47 -5.85 26.20
C HIS A 68 2.65 -4.88 26.29
N ARG A 69 3.89 -5.33 26.07
CA ARG A 69 5.08 -4.46 26.09
C ARG A 69 4.97 -3.35 25.05
N PRO A 70 5.18 -2.07 25.42
CA PRO A 70 5.07 -0.94 24.50
C PRO A 70 5.92 -1.09 23.23
N GLU A 71 7.17 -1.53 23.38
CA GLU A 71 8.11 -1.77 22.28
C GLU A 71 7.58 -2.77 21.24
N ILE A 72 6.90 -3.83 21.70
CA ILE A 72 6.34 -4.87 20.83
C ILE A 72 5.11 -4.34 20.09
N LYS A 73 4.27 -3.54 20.76
CA LYS A 73 3.13 -2.88 20.12
C LYS A 73 3.60 -1.92 19.04
N GLU A 74 4.60 -1.09 19.32
CA GLU A 74 5.10 -0.11 18.36
C GLU A 74 5.81 -0.78 17.18
N LYS A 75 6.64 -1.81 17.43
CA LYS A 75 7.26 -2.61 16.36
C LYS A 75 6.21 -3.25 15.44
N ARG A 76 5.12 -3.77 16.00
CA ARG A 76 3.99 -4.32 15.22
C ARG A 76 3.28 -3.24 14.41
N ARG A 77 3.04 -2.08 15.00
CA ARG A 77 2.43 -0.94 14.32
C ARG A 77 3.28 -0.50 13.12
N ILE A 78 4.58 -0.31 13.32
CA ILE A 78 5.53 0.05 12.26
C ILE A 78 5.52 -1.01 11.17
N LEU A 79 5.67 -2.29 11.52
CA LEU A 79 5.72 -3.38 10.54
C LEU A 79 4.39 -3.54 9.78
N ALA A 80 3.26 -3.34 10.46
CA ALA A 80 1.94 -3.32 9.84
C ALA A 80 1.76 -2.11 8.91
N ILE A 81 2.47 -1.00 9.14
CA ILE A 81 2.44 0.15 8.23
C ILE A 81 3.40 -0.05 7.06
N THR A 82 4.64 -0.49 7.30
CA THR A 82 5.70 -0.55 6.28
C THR A 82 5.57 -1.77 5.39
N LYS A 83 5.67 -2.98 5.97
CA LYS A 83 5.67 -4.25 5.23
C LYS A 83 4.34 -4.50 4.52
N TYR A 84 3.22 -4.17 5.17
CA TYR A 84 1.91 -4.31 4.55
C TYR A 84 1.72 -3.33 3.40
N ARG A 85 2.16 -2.07 3.56
CA ARG A 85 2.07 -1.06 2.50
C ARG A 85 2.92 -1.45 1.31
N GLU A 86 4.15 -1.92 1.52
CA GLU A 86 5.03 -2.41 0.46
C GLU A 86 4.42 -3.61 -0.28
N ARG A 87 3.95 -4.62 0.45
CA ARG A 87 3.24 -5.78 -0.13
C ARG A 87 2.02 -5.35 -0.93
N LYS A 88 1.22 -4.44 -0.39
CA LYS A 88 0.04 -3.88 -1.06
C LYS A 88 0.44 -3.16 -2.34
N ILE A 89 1.47 -2.30 -2.31
CA ILE A 89 1.98 -1.61 -3.50
C ILE A 89 2.46 -2.62 -4.56
N LYS A 90 3.23 -3.64 -4.16
CA LYS A 90 3.70 -4.69 -5.08
C LYS A 90 2.53 -5.46 -5.70
N TYR A 91 1.59 -5.91 -4.87
CA TYR A 91 0.38 -6.58 -5.32
C TYR A 91 -0.40 -5.74 -6.32
N TRP A 92 -0.65 -4.46 -6.03
CA TRP A 92 -1.36 -3.58 -6.96
C TRP A 92 -0.58 -3.39 -8.26
N LYS A 93 0.75 -3.22 -8.22
CA LYS A 93 1.57 -3.13 -9.43
C LYS A 93 1.43 -4.37 -10.31
N GLU A 94 1.44 -5.57 -9.73
CA GLU A 94 1.25 -6.83 -10.45
C GLU A 94 -0.19 -7.00 -10.95
N TYR A 95 -1.18 -6.68 -10.11
CA TYR A 95 -2.60 -6.72 -10.46
C TYR A 95 -2.91 -5.82 -11.66
N TRP A 96 -2.35 -4.61 -11.70
CA TRP A 96 -2.48 -3.66 -12.82
C TRP A 96 -1.81 -4.11 -14.13
N LYS A 97 -0.95 -5.13 -14.12
CA LYS A 97 -0.41 -5.73 -15.35
C LYS A 97 -1.39 -6.68 -16.03
N ARG A 98 -2.36 -7.22 -15.29
CA ARG A 98 -3.33 -8.19 -15.81
C ARG A 98 -4.33 -7.48 -16.74
N PRO A 99 -4.50 -7.92 -18.01
CA PRO A 99 -5.47 -7.31 -18.93
C PRO A 99 -6.90 -7.30 -18.39
N GLU A 100 -7.35 -8.40 -17.81
CA GLU A 100 -8.70 -8.55 -17.22
C GLU A 100 -9.00 -7.51 -16.14
N ALA A 101 -8.03 -7.24 -15.26
CA ALA A 101 -8.15 -6.24 -14.21
C ALA A 101 -8.33 -4.83 -14.80
N ARG A 102 -7.57 -4.50 -15.85
CA ARG A 102 -7.69 -3.23 -16.57
C ARG A 102 -9.07 -3.10 -17.21
N LEU A 103 -9.53 -4.13 -17.92
CA LEU A 103 -10.84 -4.12 -18.57
C LEU A 103 -11.97 -3.92 -17.55
N LYS A 104 -11.93 -4.62 -16.41
CA LYS A 104 -12.91 -4.47 -15.34
C LYS A 104 -12.96 -3.05 -14.75
N ILE A 105 -11.79 -2.44 -14.57
CA ILE A 105 -11.70 -1.05 -14.07
C ILE A 105 -12.25 -0.07 -15.12
N LEU A 106 -11.85 -0.23 -16.39
CA LEU A 106 -12.34 0.61 -17.49
C LEU A 106 -13.86 0.51 -17.63
N GLU A 107 -14.42 -0.69 -17.51
CA GLU A 107 -15.86 -0.89 -17.60
C GLU A 107 -16.60 -0.23 -16.43
N ARG A 108 -16.11 -0.40 -15.20
CA ARG A 108 -16.63 0.31 -14.04
C ARG A 108 -16.60 1.83 -14.23
N GLU A 109 -15.51 2.36 -14.78
CA GLU A 109 -15.35 3.78 -15.08
C GLU A 109 -16.33 4.24 -16.17
N ARG A 110 -16.54 3.44 -17.22
CA ARG A 110 -17.53 3.72 -18.27
C ARG A 110 -18.94 3.78 -17.71
N ILE A 111 -19.33 2.82 -16.88
CA ILE A 111 -20.64 2.78 -16.23
C ILE A 111 -20.84 4.03 -15.38
N LYS A 112 -19.87 4.35 -14.49
CA LYS A 112 -19.94 5.56 -13.66
C LYS A 112 -20.11 6.85 -14.47
N ARG A 113 -19.38 6.98 -15.58
CA ARG A 113 -19.48 8.15 -16.47
C ARG A 113 -20.84 8.25 -17.16
N LYS A 114 -21.54 7.12 -17.37
CA LYS A 114 -22.90 7.11 -17.93
C LYS A 114 -23.95 7.45 -16.88
N THR A 115 -23.80 6.92 -15.66
CA THR A 115 -24.83 6.99 -14.62
C THR A 115 -24.74 8.23 -13.73
N ASP A 116 -23.53 8.69 -13.42
CA ASP A 116 -23.30 9.75 -12.42
C ASP A 116 -22.76 11.03 -13.09
N LYS A 117 -23.66 12.00 -13.30
CA LYS A 117 -23.33 13.31 -13.88
C LYS A 117 -22.33 14.09 -13.00
N ARG A 118 -22.48 14.03 -11.66
CA ARG A 118 -21.58 14.70 -10.72
C ARG A 118 -20.17 14.12 -10.83
N TYR A 119 -20.05 12.80 -10.98
CA TYR A 119 -18.76 12.14 -11.22
C TYR A 119 -18.07 12.64 -12.48
N VAL A 120 -18.80 12.75 -13.59
CA VAL A 120 -18.25 13.24 -14.87
C VAL A 120 -17.75 14.68 -14.74
N ILE A 121 -18.54 15.56 -14.13
CA ILE A 121 -18.18 16.96 -13.91
C ILE A 121 -16.93 17.07 -13.02
N ALA A 122 -16.89 16.31 -11.93
CA ALA A 122 -15.73 16.25 -11.05
C ALA A 122 -14.47 15.77 -11.78
N ASP A 123 -14.57 14.73 -12.61
CA ASP A 123 -13.46 14.21 -13.41
C ASP A 123 -12.95 15.25 -14.42
N ARG A 124 -13.86 15.94 -15.13
CA ARG A 124 -13.52 17.03 -16.06
C ARG A 124 -12.80 18.17 -15.36
N LEU A 125 -13.32 18.63 -14.24
CA LEU A 125 -12.73 19.73 -13.45
C LEU A 125 -11.33 19.37 -12.93
N ARG A 126 -11.13 18.14 -12.44
CA ARG A 126 -9.80 17.66 -12.00
C ARG A 126 -8.81 17.59 -13.17
N LYS A 127 -9.26 17.14 -14.34
CA LYS A 127 -8.44 17.16 -15.56
C LYS A 127 -8.12 18.58 -15.99
N SER A 128 -9.07 19.51 -15.91
CA SER A 128 -8.86 20.91 -16.23
C SER A 128 -7.80 21.54 -15.31
N LEU A 129 -7.90 21.32 -13.99
CA LEU A 129 -6.85 21.73 -13.04
C LEU A 129 -5.49 21.17 -13.39
N ARG A 130 -5.42 19.86 -13.68
CA ARG A 130 -4.18 19.21 -14.12
C ARG A 130 -3.63 19.88 -15.38
N HIS A 131 -4.44 20.06 -16.42
CA HIS A 131 -3.99 20.68 -17.67
C HIS A 131 -3.55 22.13 -17.47
N ALA A 132 -4.26 22.90 -16.66
CA ALA A 132 -3.89 24.27 -16.34
C ALA A 132 -2.53 24.32 -15.64
N LEU A 133 -2.30 23.46 -14.64
CA LEU A 133 -1.03 23.41 -13.92
C LEU A 133 0.11 22.83 -14.78
N ASP A 134 -0.13 21.78 -15.56
CA ASP A 134 0.86 21.19 -16.46
C ASP A 134 1.34 22.20 -17.51
N LYS A 135 0.43 23.06 -18.02
CA LYS A 135 0.72 24.00 -19.10
C LYS A 135 1.23 25.37 -18.63
N TYR A 136 0.76 25.85 -17.47
CA TYR A 136 1.01 27.22 -17.01
C TYR A 136 1.77 27.31 -15.68
N SER A 137 2.16 26.19 -15.04
CA SER A 137 3.05 26.22 -13.86
C SER A 137 4.51 25.94 -14.25
N LYS A 138 5.45 26.66 -13.63
CA LYS A 138 6.89 26.52 -13.91
C LYS A 138 7.48 25.18 -13.46
N THR A 139 6.92 24.56 -12.43
CA THR A 139 7.51 23.40 -11.76
C THR A 139 6.91 22.06 -12.17
N GLY A 140 5.79 22.05 -12.91
CA GLY A 140 5.09 20.83 -13.39
C GLY A 140 4.57 19.89 -12.29
N LYS A 141 5.01 20.04 -11.04
CA LYS A 141 4.58 19.24 -9.89
C LYS A 141 3.24 19.74 -9.38
N ILE A 142 2.20 18.97 -9.69
CA ILE A 142 0.82 19.22 -9.27
C ILE A 142 0.60 18.72 -7.85
N MET A 143 0.21 19.61 -6.95
CA MET A 143 -0.28 19.22 -5.63
C MET A 143 -1.75 18.74 -5.70
N ASN A 144 -2.22 18.07 -4.66
CA ASN A 144 -3.64 17.74 -4.53
C ASN A 144 -4.50 19.03 -4.54
N SER A 145 -5.69 19.02 -5.17
CA SER A 145 -6.61 20.17 -5.23
C SER A 145 -6.91 20.79 -3.85
N ARG A 146 -6.93 19.98 -2.78
CA ARG A 146 -7.08 20.46 -1.39
C ARG A 146 -5.98 21.42 -0.96
N LYS A 147 -4.73 21.23 -1.42
CA LYS A 147 -3.60 22.14 -1.14
C LYS A 147 -3.77 23.50 -1.82
N TYR A 148 -4.53 23.56 -2.91
CA TYR A 148 -4.93 24.81 -3.55
C TYR A 148 -6.20 25.42 -2.94
N GLY A 149 -6.80 24.80 -1.92
CA GLY A 149 -8.06 25.26 -1.32
C GLY A 149 -9.29 25.04 -2.21
N ILE A 150 -9.22 24.13 -3.20
CA ILE A 150 -10.32 23.86 -4.12
C ILE A 150 -11.22 22.77 -3.53
N ASN A 151 -12.51 23.10 -3.34
CA ASN A 151 -13.54 22.16 -2.93
C ASN A 151 -14.47 21.81 -4.10
N TRP A 152 -14.20 20.68 -4.77
CA TRP A 152 -15.00 20.24 -5.91
C TRP A 152 -16.47 20.01 -5.59
N LYS A 153 -16.82 19.67 -4.35
CA LYS A 153 -18.22 19.48 -3.97
C LYS A 153 -19.00 20.79 -4.13
N ILE A 154 -18.49 21.87 -3.55
CA ILE A 154 -19.08 23.22 -3.64
C ILE A 154 -19.13 23.70 -5.09
N VAL A 155 -18.05 23.48 -5.86
CA VAL A 155 -18.01 23.84 -7.28
C VAL A 155 -19.10 23.14 -8.07
N ILE A 156 -19.27 21.83 -7.87
CA ILE A 156 -20.29 21.04 -8.57
C ILE A 156 -21.70 21.47 -8.16
N GLU A 157 -21.93 21.74 -6.87
CA GLU A 157 -23.22 22.24 -6.37
C GLU A 157 -23.60 23.58 -7.01
N LYS A 158 -22.64 24.49 -7.21
CA LYS A 158 -22.89 25.78 -7.87
C LYS A 158 -23.15 25.65 -9.37
N LEU A 159 -22.64 24.60 -10.01
CA LEU A 159 -22.86 24.32 -11.43
C LEU A 159 -24.23 23.64 -11.70
N GLU A 160 -25.02 23.36 -10.67
CA GLU A 160 -26.39 22.88 -10.82
C GLU A 160 -27.34 24.03 -11.20
N PRO A 161 -28.35 23.79 -12.06
CA PRO A 161 -28.70 22.50 -12.68
C PRO A 161 -27.78 22.11 -13.85
N PHE A 162 -27.50 20.81 -13.98
CA PHE A 162 -26.68 20.33 -15.10
C PHE A 162 -27.46 20.31 -16.41
N PRO A 163 -26.82 20.66 -17.55
CA PRO A 163 -27.43 20.50 -18.87
C PRO A 163 -27.96 19.08 -19.09
N LYS A 164 -29.09 18.95 -19.80
CA LYS A 164 -29.67 17.64 -20.13
C LYS A 164 -28.66 16.77 -20.90
N ASN A 165 -27.98 17.37 -21.88
CA ASN A 165 -26.95 16.71 -22.69
C ASN A 165 -25.55 17.30 -22.43
N ILE A 166 -24.88 16.83 -21.37
CA ILE A 166 -23.52 17.25 -20.94
C ILE A 166 -22.45 17.06 -22.04
N LYS A 167 -22.72 16.27 -23.09
CA LYS A 167 -21.77 16.10 -24.20
C LYS A 167 -21.66 17.34 -25.08
N ASN A 168 -22.69 18.19 -25.12
CA ASN A 168 -22.71 19.39 -25.96
C ASN A 168 -22.22 20.64 -25.21
N PHE A 169 -21.91 20.50 -23.92
CA PHE A 169 -21.52 21.59 -23.04
C PHE A 169 -20.13 21.35 -22.44
N GLU A 170 -19.41 22.45 -22.27
CA GLU A 170 -18.12 22.53 -21.60
C GLU A 170 -18.22 23.46 -20.40
N ILE A 171 -17.35 23.21 -19.42
CA ILE A 171 -17.19 24.12 -18.28
C ILE A 171 -16.13 25.12 -18.71
N ASP A 172 -16.56 26.36 -18.87
CA ASP A 172 -15.74 27.47 -19.28
C ASP A 172 -15.38 28.36 -18.07
N TYR A 173 -14.27 29.09 -18.18
CA TYR A 173 -13.81 30.04 -17.18
C TYR A 173 -14.21 31.46 -17.58
N ILE A 174 -15.08 32.13 -16.83
CA ILE A 174 -15.51 33.51 -17.10
C ILE A 174 -14.29 34.41 -17.34
N LEU A 175 -13.36 34.41 -16.39
CA LEU A 175 -12.01 34.96 -16.55
C LEU A 175 -11.08 33.85 -17.08
N PRO A 176 -10.48 34.03 -18.26
CA PRO A 176 -9.60 33.05 -18.89
C PRO A 176 -8.39 32.67 -18.03
N LEU A 177 -7.94 31.41 -18.12
CA LEU A 177 -6.76 30.91 -17.39
C LEU A 177 -5.51 31.79 -17.55
N ARG A 178 -5.30 32.34 -18.75
CA ARG A 178 -4.14 33.21 -19.06
C ARG A 178 -4.09 34.51 -18.26
N SER A 179 -5.22 34.92 -17.67
CA SER A 179 -5.30 36.13 -16.85
C SER A 179 -4.76 35.92 -15.43
N PHE A 180 -4.40 34.69 -15.05
CA PHE A 180 -3.97 34.33 -13.70
C PHE A 180 -2.53 33.81 -13.67
N ASN A 181 -1.82 34.09 -12.58
CA ASN A 181 -0.50 33.53 -12.35
C ASN A 181 -0.61 32.21 -11.56
N LEU A 182 -0.64 31.07 -12.27
CA LEU A 182 -0.83 29.75 -11.66
C LEU A 182 0.37 29.23 -10.84
N THR A 183 1.47 29.98 -10.77
CA THR A 183 2.54 29.69 -9.79
C THR A 183 2.14 30.08 -8.36
N LYS A 184 1.16 30.98 -8.21
CA LYS A 184 0.64 31.43 -6.92
C LYS A 184 -0.58 30.61 -6.52
N ILE A 185 -0.53 29.95 -5.36
CA ILE A 185 -1.63 29.11 -4.84
C ILE A 185 -2.97 29.87 -4.76
N LYS A 186 -2.94 31.13 -4.30
CA LYS A 186 -4.14 31.98 -4.18
C LYS A 186 -4.81 32.23 -5.54
N GLU A 187 -4.03 32.38 -6.60
CA GLU A 187 -4.54 32.59 -7.96
C GLU A 187 -5.17 31.32 -8.52
N VAL A 188 -4.55 30.14 -8.29
CA VAL A 188 -5.16 28.84 -8.63
C VAL A 188 -6.51 28.67 -7.94
N ARG A 189 -6.64 29.08 -6.68
CA ARG A 189 -7.92 29.04 -5.96
C ARG A 189 -8.99 29.89 -6.64
N LYS A 190 -8.65 31.13 -7.05
CA LYS A 190 -9.58 32.04 -7.73
C LYS A 190 -10.05 31.51 -9.08
N VAL A 191 -9.13 30.92 -9.85
CA VAL A 191 -9.43 30.34 -11.16
C VAL A 191 -10.52 29.28 -11.09
N PHE A 192 -10.43 28.41 -10.08
CA PHE A 192 -11.36 27.30 -9.86
C PHE A 192 -12.43 27.64 -8.82
N ASP A 193 -12.60 28.91 -8.51
CA ASP A 193 -13.71 29.36 -7.68
C ASP A 193 -15.02 29.13 -8.45
N PRO A 194 -16.09 28.66 -7.79
CA PRO A 194 -17.37 28.44 -8.44
C PRO A 194 -17.91 29.68 -9.17
N SER A 195 -17.60 30.89 -8.70
CA SER A 195 -18.01 32.14 -9.33
C SER A 195 -17.33 32.41 -10.68
N ASN A 196 -16.20 31.76 -10.96
CA ASN A 196 -15.47 31.94 -12.21
C ASN A 196 -15.78 30.84 -13.25
N LEU A 197 -16.69 29.91 -12.95
CA LEU A 197 -17.02 28.79 -13.83
C LEU A 197 -18.45 28.90 -14.33
N GLN A 198 -18.66 28.60 -15.61
CA GLN A 198 -19.98 28.62 -16.24
C GLN A 198 -20.13 27.49 -17.25
N TRP A 199 -21.38 27.17 -17.58
CA TRP A 199 -21.70 26.29 -18.70
C TRP A 199 -21.76 27.09 -20.00
N LEU A 200 -21.01 26.66 -20.99
CA LEU A 200 -21.19 27.10 -22.37
C LEU A 200 -21.37 25.88 -23.27
N THR A 201 -22.07 26.06 -24.37
CA THR A 201 -22.01 25.06 -25.46
C THR A 201 -20.58 24.99 -25.98
N ILE A 202 -20.20 23.85 -26.56
CA ILE A 202 -18.89 23.68 -27.19
C ILE A 202 -18.63 24.78 -28.23
N GLU A 203 -19.65 25.18 -28.97
CA GLU A 203 -19.54 26.21 -30.01
C GLU A 203 -19.25 27.59 -29.41
N GLU A 204 -20.02 28.01 -28.40
CA GLU A 204 -19.81 29.27 -27.70
C GLU A 204 -18.44 29.33 -27.04
N ASN A 205 -18.02 28.25 -26.37
CA ASN A 205 -16.72 28.18 -25.71
C ASN A 205 -15.56 28.34 -26.71
N ARG A 206 -15.66 27.70 -27.88
CA ARG A 206 -14.66 27.84 -28.96
C ARG A 206 -14.63 29.25 -29.55
N LYS A 207 -15.79 29.87 -29.75
CA LYS A 207 -15.90 31.26 -30.23
C LYS A 207 -15.30 32.25 -29.21
N LYS A 208 -15.57 32.04 -27.93
CA LYS A 208 -15.01 32.83 -26.82
C LYS A 208 -13.49 32.69 -26.77
N GLY A 209 -12.98 31.47 -26.79
CA GLY A 209 -11.56 31.18 -26.64
C GLY A 209 -10.99 31.79 -25.36
N GLY A 210 -9.85 32.48 -25.46
CA GLY A 210 -9.21 33.14 -24.33
C GLY A 210 -9.74 34.53 -23.99
N LYS A 211 -10.86 34.98 -24.56
CA LYS A 211 -11.40 36.33 -24.35
C LYS A 211 -12.33 36.37 -23.14
N ILE A 212 -12.49 37.54 -22.54
CA ILE A 212 -13.55 37.77 -21.55
C ILE A 212 -14.83 38.02 -22.35
N LEU A 213 -15.94 37.38 -21.98
CA LEU A 213 -17.25 37.74 -22.53
C LEU A 213 -17.59 39.12 -21.96
N THR A 214 -17.41 40.15 -22.79
CA THR A 214 -17.93 41.50 -22.58
C THR A 214 -19.41 41.53 -22.91
#